data_AF-A0A0D0D0Q4-F1
#
_entry.id   AF-A0A0D0D0Q4-F1
#
_cell.length_a   1.000
_cell.length_b   1.000
_cell.length_c   1.000
_cell.angle_alpha   90.00
_cell.angle_beta   90.00
_cell.angle_gamma   90.00
#
_symmetry.space_group_name_H-M   'P 1'
#
loop_
_entity.id
_entity.type
_entity.pdbx_description
1 polymer ?
#
loop_
_entity_poly.entity_id
_entity_poly.type
_entity_poly.pdbx_seq_one_letter_code
_entity_poly.pdbx_strand_id
1 'polypeptide(L)'
;MPAAFPARACLSLLRTVNKFKGLKRKASEIRQFDSANDLNPPNFFCYGIIRGPIKGLPATCPIGSSLSSPELNLPIWLASPQTTILNLLHAKHIPTSSFPRHPRVVISPGFTITIRDEIEALRQVGGEEAVKLIKFEDDPETKRLVDSWPRRFDNSYALSLGFVVDEGGMVPIVERFKKDVEAGLA
;
A
#
# COMPACT_ATOMS: atom_id res chain seq x y z
N MET A 1 33.40 -16.19 -19.47
CA MET A 1 32.49 -16.45 -20.59
C MET A 1 31.06 -16.25 -20.09
N PRO A 2 30.30 -15.23 -20.53
CA PRO A 2 28.92 -15.09 -20.10
C PRO A 2 27.98 -15.86 -21.03
N ALA A 3 27.10 -16.66 -20.45
CA ALA A 3 26.09 -17.43 -21.15
C ALA A 3 25.00 -16.52 -21.73
N ALA A 4 24.65 -16.75 -23.01
CA ALA A 4 23.63 -16.04 -23.74
C ALA A 4 22.21 -16.47 -23.29
N PHE A 5 21.36 -15.49 -22.96
CA PHE A 5 19.92 -15.70 -22.76
C PHE A 5 19.22 -15.90 -24.13
N PRO A 6 18.26 -16.83 -24.27
CA PRO A 6 17.66 -17.14 -25.56
C PRO A 6 16.62 -16.08 -25.98
N ALA A 7 16.73 -15.60 -27.22
CA ALA A 7 15.92 -14.55 -27.85
C ALA A 7 14.40 -14.82 -27.97
N ARG A 8 13.89 -15.96 -27.46
CA ARG A 8 12.47 -16.32 -27.51
C ARG A 8 11.61 -15.64 -26.44
N ALA A 9 12.19 -15.18 -25.33
CA ALA A 9 11.43 -14.50 -24.27
C ALA A 9 10.94 -13.08 -24.67
N CYS A 10 11.64 -12.41 -25.59
CA CYS A 10 11.34 -11.02 -25.97
C CYS A 10 10.11 -10.89 -26.90
N LEU A 11 9.78 -11.92 -27.67
CA LEU A 11 8.65 -11.91 -28.61
C LEU A 11 7.28 -12.15 -27.94
N SER A 12 7.26 -12.80 -26.76
CA SER A 12 6.03 -13.04 -25.99
C SER A 12 5.47 -11.73 -25.39
N LEU A 13 6.36 -10.88 -24.86
CA LEU A 13 6.00 -9.57 -24.29
C LEU A 13 5.46 -8.58 -25.35
N LEU A 14 6.03 -8.58 -26.56
CA LEU A 14 5.58 -7.70 -27.64
C LEU A 14 4.18 -8.06 -28.17
N ARG A 15 3.78 -9.34 -28.11
CA ARG A 15 2.42 -9.77 -28.50
C ARG A 15 1.36 -9.37 -27.47
N THR A 16 1.70 -9.32 -26.18
CA THR A 16 0.79 -8.86 -25.13
C THR A 16 0.56 -7.35 -25.19
N VAL A 17 1.60 -6.57 -25.49
CA VAL A 17 1.49 -5.10 -25.63
C VAL A 17 0.63 -4.71 -26.84
N ASN A 18 0.70 -5.45 -27.95
CA ASN A 18 -0.17 -5.18 -29.12
C ASN A 18 -1.63 -5.59 -28.91
N LYS A 19 -1.95 -6.49 -27.96
CA LYS A 19 -3.33 -6.85 -27.61
C LYS A 19 -4.06 -5.71 -26.88
N PHE A 20 -3.33 -4.82 -26.22
CA PHE A 20 -3.88 -3.65 -25.51
C PHE A 20 -4.14 -2.43 -26.41
N LYS A 21 -3.54 -2.36 -27.60
CA LYS A 21 -3.74 -1.23 -28.52
C LYS A 21 -5.13 -1.20 -29.20
N GLY A 22 -5.90 -2.27 -29.10
CA GLY A 22 -7.23 -2.41 -29.72
C GLY A 22 -8.41 -2.10 -28.81
N LEU A 23 -8.21 -1.87 -27.51
CA LEU A 23 -9.30 -1.73 -26.54
C LEU A 23 -9.79 -0.27 -26.46
N LYS A 24 -10.39 0.25 -27.54
CA LYS A 24 -11.21 1.46 -27.46
C LYS A 24 -12.54 1.10 -26.78
N ARG A 25 -12.56 1.00 -25.44
CA ARG A 25 -13.85 1.04 -24.71
C ARG A 25 -14.48 2.41 -24.98
N LYS A 26 -15.74 2.44 -25.41
CA LYS A 26 -16.48 3.69 -25.56
C LYS A 26 -16.52 4.39 -24.20
N ALA A 27 -16.33 5.71 -24.17
CA ALA A 27 -16.43 6.49 -22.93
C ALA A 27 -17.78 6.31 -22.21
N SER A 28 -18.83 5.91 -22.95
CA SER A 28 -20.16 5.58 -22.42
C SER A 28 -20.26 4.21 -21.72
N GLU A 29 -19.23 3.35 -21.79
CA GLU A 29 -19.14 2.06 -21.10
C GLU A 29 -18.21 2.09 -19.89
N ILE A 30 -17.61 3.25 -19.60
CA ILE A 30 -16.98 3.51 -18.31
C ILE A 30 -18.14 3.62 -17.31
N ARG A 31 -18.50 2.50 -16.67
CA ARG A 31 -19.42 2.52 -15.54
C ARG A 31 -18.96 3.62 -14.59
N GLN A 32 -19.85 4.52 -14.21
CA GLN A 32 -19.61 5.35 -13.04
C GLN A 32 -19.29 4.41 -11.88
N PHE A 33 -18.10 4.57 -11.31
CA PHE A 33 -17.67 3.88 -10.10
C PHE A 33 -18.45 4.48 -8.93
N ASP A 34 -19.69 4.02 -8.74
CA ASP A 34 -20.66 4.60 -7.81
C ASP A 34 -20.73 3.89 -6.45
N SER A 35 -19.74 3.06 -6.09
CA SER A 35 -19.67 2.48 -4.75
C SER A 35 -18.29 2.65 -4.12
N ALA A 36 -18.25 3.01 -2.84
CA ALA A 36 -17.04 3.07 -2.03
C ALA A 36 -16.26 1.73 -2.00
N ASN A 37 -16.90 0.63 -2.43
CA ASN A 37 -16.32 -0.70 -2.56
C ASN A 37 -15.61 -0.96 -3.91
N ASP A 38 -16.00 -0.28 -4.99
CA ASP A 38 -15.37 -0.48 -6.31
C ASP A 38 -14.02 0.26 -6.47
N LEU A 39 -13.71 1.20 -5.56
CA LEU A 39 -12.49 2.02 -5.62
C LEU A 39 -11.28 1.41 -4.90
N ASN A 40 -11.46 0.33 -4.13
CA ASN A 40 -10.37 -0.34 -3.44
C ASN A 40 -10.24 -1.78 -3.95
N PRO A 41 -9.37 -2.07 -4.92
CA PRO A 41 -9.05 -3.45 -5.24
C PRO A 41 -8.59 -4.16 -3.95
N PRO A 42 -8.86 -5.47 -3.78
CA PRO A 42 -8.71 -6.16 -2.50
C PRO A 42 -7.32 -6.03 -1.85
N ASN A 43 -6.28 -5.82 -2.65
CA ASN A 43 -4.90 -5.59 -2.21
C ASN A 43 -4.62 -4.19 -1.61
N PHE A 44 -5.54 -3.23 -1.73
CA PHE A 44 -5.43 -1.88 -1.15
C PHE A 44 -6.24 -1.72 0.15
N PHE A 45 -6.76 -2.82 0.72
CA PHE A 45 -7.64 -2.77 1.88
C PHE A 45 -7.03 -2.10 3.11
N CYS A 46 -5.71 -2.20 3.34
CA CYS A 46 -5.04 -1.60 4.51
C CYS A 46 -5.37 -0.10 4.61
N TYR A 47 -5.25 0.63 3.49
CA TYR A 47 -5.64 2.03 3.44
C TYR A 47 -7.16 2.23 3.60
N GLY A 48 -7.97 1.34 3.04
CA GLY A 48 -9.43 1.43 3.05
C GLY A 48 -10.03 1.31 4.44
N ILE A 49 -9.54 0.37 5.26
CA ILE A 49 -10.05 0.13 6.62
C ILE A 49 -9.75 1.27 7.60
N ILE A 50 -8.84 2.18 7.24
CA ILE A 50 -8.59 3.43 7.98
C ILE A 50 -9.40 4.58 7.38
N ARG A 51 -9.26 4.82 6.08
CA ARG A 51 -9.74 6.05 5.45
C ARG A 51 -11.26 6.16 5.43
N GLY A 52 -11.97 5.06 5.19
CA GLY A 52 -13.42 5.02 5.24
C GLY A 52 -13.95 5.38 6.63
N PRO A 53 -13.58 4.63 7.67
CA PRO A 53 -14.07 4.85 9.02
C PRO A 53 -13.77 6.24 9.61
N ILE A 54 -12.59 6.81 9.32
CA ILE A 54 -12.28 8.19 9.74
C ILE A 54 -13.23 9.22 9.12
N LYS A 55 -13.76 8.95 7.92
CA LYS A 55 -14.79 9.77 7.25
C LYS A 55 -16.23 9.39 7.63
N GLY A 56 -16.41 8.44 8.55
CA GLY A 56 -17.73 7.91 8.90
C GLY A 56 -18.33 6.97 7.85
N LEU A 57 -17.52 6.47 6.92
CA LEU A 57 -17.95 5.54 5.87
C LEU A 57 -17.61 4.09 6.25
N PRO A 58 -18.47 3.11 5.91
CA PRO A 58 -18.15 1.70 6.13
C PRO A 58 -16.94 1.27 5.28
N ALA A 59 -16.15 0.33 5.78
CA ALA A 59 -15.05 -0.27 5.05
C ALA A 59 -15.01 -1.79 5.23
N THR A 60 -14.73 -2.51 4.15
CA THR A 60 -14.61 -3.96 4.18
C THR A 60 -13.15 -4.38 4.40
N CYS A 61 -12.92 -5.24 5.39
CA CYS A 61 -11.65 -5.91 5.66
C CYS A 61 -11.70 -7.35 5.12
N PRO A 62 -10.84 -7.71 4.15
CA PRO A 62 -10.85 -9.02 3.53
C PRO A 62 -10.08 -10.10 4.32
N ILE A 63 -9.59 -9.80 5.53
CA ILE A 63 -8.73 -10.71 6.29
C ILE A 63 -9.38 -11.04 7.63
N GLY A 64 -9.72 -12.32 7.82
CA GLY A 64 -10.37 -12.79 9.03
C GLY A 64 -11.88 -12.54 9.04
N SER A 65 -12.54 -13.02 10.09
CA SER A 65 -13.99 -13.00 10.26
C SER A 65 -14.47 -12.08 11.37
N SER A 66 -13.56 -11.54 12.19
CA SER A 66 -13.89 -10.71 13.36
C SER A 66 -12.67 -9.93 13.86
N LEU A 67 -12.87 -8.96 14.75
CA LEU A 67 -11.80 -8.23 15.45
C LEU A 67 -10.88 -9.15 16.29
N SER A 68 -11.38 -10.33 16.70
CA SER A 68 -10.62 -11.34 17.43
C SER A 68 -9.90 -12.35 16.53
N SER A 69 -10.05 -12.26 15.21
CA SER A 69 -9.49 -13.25 14.29
C SER A 69 -7.95 -13.26 14.33
N PRO A 70 -7.30 -14.44 14.46
CA PRO A 70 -5.85 -14.54 14.51
C PRO A 70 -5.16 -14.09 13.21
N GLU A 71 -5.87 -14.13 12.09
CA GLU A 71 -5.41 -13.67 10.78
C GLU A 71 -5.00 -12.20 10.76
N LEU A 72 -5.54 -11.38 11.66
CA LEU A 72 -5.19 -9.96 11.77
C LEU A 72 -3.74 -9.73 12.23
N ASN A 73 -3.05 -10.76 12.71
CA ASN A 73 -1.64 -10.70 13.06
C ASN A 73 -0.72 -10.82 11.84
N LEU A 74 -1.27 -10.88 10.62
CA LEU A 74 -0.51 -10.91 9.38
C LEU A 74 0.32 -9.62 9.24
N PRO A 75 1.67 -9.71 9.22
CA PRO A 75 2.52 -8.54 9.12
C PRO A 75 2.60 -8.01 7.69
N ILE A 76 2.55 -6.69 7.56
CA ILE A 76 2.63 -5.93 6.32
C ILE A 76 3.69 -4.84 6.47
N TRP A 77 4.40 -4.55 5.37
CA TRP A 77 5.38 -3.48 5.31
C TRP A 77 4.77 -2.23 4.68
N LEU A 78 4.75 -1.13 5.42
CA LEU A 78 4.10 0.11 5.01
C LEU A 78 5.03 1.32 5.14
N ALA A 79 4.66 2.39 4.44
CA ALA A 79 5.18 3.74 4.59
C ALA A 79 4.03 4.73 4.38
N SER A 80 4.05 5.87 5.06
CA SER A 80 3.02 6.89 4.88
C SER A 80 3.14 7.55 3.50
N PRO A 81 2.03 8.05 2.93
CA PRO A 81 2.08 8.81 1.67
C PRO A 81 3.04 10.01 1.74
N GLN A 82 3.09 10.73 2.88
CA GLN A 82 3.94 11.89 3.07
C GLN A 82 5.42 11.49 3.07
N THR A 83 5.80 10.48 3.84
CA THR A 83 7.17 9.94 3.85
C THR A 83 7.57 9.42 2.47
N THR A 84 6.66 8.75 1.77
CA THR A 84 6.89 8.31 0.39
C THR A 84 7.17 9.48 -0.55
N ILE A 85 6.38 10.55 -0.48
CA ILE A 85 6.59 11.76 -1.30
C ILE A 85 7.92 12.43 -0.96
N LEU A 86 8.24 12.61 0.33
CA LEU A 86 9.51 13.19 0.79
C LEU A 86 10.70 12.40 0.26
N ASN A 87 10.62 11.07 0.36
CA ASN A 87 11.65 10.16 -0.13
C ASN A 87 11.81 10.20 -1.65
N LEU A 88 10.72 10.29 -2.41
CA LEU A 88 10.76 10.45 -3.86
C LEU A 88 11.39 11.80 -4.27
N LEU A 89 11.07 12.87 -3.56
CA LEU A 89 11.67 14.19 -3.77
C LEU A 89 13.16 14.17 -3.42
N HIS A 90 13.54 13.53 -2.32
CA HIS A 90 14.94 13.36 -1.92
C HIS A 90 15.73 12.56 -2.96
N ALA A 91 15.17 11.45 -3.44
CA ALA A 91 15.81 10.57 -4.42
C ALA A 91 16.31 11.31 -5.67
N LYS A 92 15.56 12.34 -6.12
CA LYS A 92 15.95 13.19 -7.26
C LYS A 92 17.25 13.98 -7.02
N HIS A 93 17.55 14.32 -5.78
CA HIS A 93 18.68 15.17 -5.41
C HIS A 93 19.93 14.38 -5.01
N ILE A 94 19.85 13.04 -4.90
CA ILE A 94 21.00 12.21 -4.52
C ILE A 94 22.02 12.18 -5.67
N PRO A 95 23.29 12.57 -5.43
CA PRO A 95 24.33 12.49 -6.44
C PRO A 95 24.54 11.05 -6.92
N THR A 96 24.72 10.86 -8.23
CA THR A 96 25.00 9.55 -8.84
C THR A 96 26.18 8.81 -8.17
N SER A 97 27.18 9.54 -7.67
CA SER A 97 28.36 9.02 -6.98
C SER A 97 28.07 8.42 -5.61
N SER A 98 26.91 8.72 -5.01
CA SER A 98 26.50 8.18 -3.71
C SER A 98 25.96 6.75 -3.82
N PHE A 99 25.54 6.35 -5.04
CA PHE A 99 25.08 4.98 -5.28
C PHE A 99 26.26 4.05 -5.54
N PRO A 100 26.23 2.81 -5.02
CA PRO A 100 27.23 1.81 -5.38
C PRO A 100 27.18 1.51 -6.89
N ARG A 101 28.29 0.99 -7.43
CA ARG A 101 28.49 0.82 -8.87
C ARG A 101 27.39 0.00 -9.58
N HIS A 102 26.78 -0.97 -8.89
CA HIS A 102 25.85 -1.92 -9.49
C HIS A 102 24.39 -1.81 -8.98
N PRO A 103 24.09 -1.81 -7.66
CA PRO A 103 22.72 -1.62 -7.21
C PRO A 103 22.29 -0.16 -7.39
N ARG A 104 21.35 0.06 -8.32
CA ARG A 104 20.69 1.36 -8.57
C ARG A 104 19.26 1.38 -8.07
N VAL A 105 18.83 0.32 -7.39
CA VAL A 105 17.51 0.18 -6.79
C VAL A 105 17.66 0.44 -5.30
N VAL A 106 16.84 1.36 -4.78
CA VAL A 106 16.68 1.60 -3.34
C VAL A 106 15.25 1.24 -3.01
N ILE A 107 15.05 0.35 -2.05
CA ILE A 107 13.73 0.05 -1.51
C ILE A 107 13.35 1.23 -0.61
N SER A 108 12.15 1.80 -0.81
CA SER A 108 11.68 2.88 0.05
C SER A 108 11.65 2.40 1.49
N PRO A 109 12.26 3.13 2.43
CA PRO A 109 12.22 2.75 3.83
C PRO A 109 10.77 2.80 4.34
N GLY A 110 10.50 1.95 5.31
CA GLY A 110 9.18 1.77 5.89
C GLY A 110 9.26 1.01 7.22
N PHE A 111 8.13 0.53 7.68
CA PHE A 111 8.00 -0.19 8.95
C PHE A 111 7.03 -1.35 8.81
N THR A 112 7.22 -2.38 9.65
CA THR A 112 6.32 -3.53 9.72
C THR A 112 5.23 -3.27 10.75
N ILE A 113 3.97 -3.49 10.40
CA ILE A 113 2.85 -3.57 11.33
C ILE A 113 1.96 -4.77 11.00
N THR A 114 1.02 -5.09 11.87
CA THR A 114 -0.07 -6.03 11.58
C THR A 114 -1.38 -5.27 11.27
N ILE A 115 -2.34 -5.97 10.66
CA ILE A 115 -3.69 -5.42 10.44
C ILE A 115 -4.35 -5.09 11.79
N ARG A 116 -4.05 -5.86 12.84
CA ARG A 116 -4.48 -5.58 14.20
C ARG A 116 -3.96 -4.24 14.71
N ASP A 117 -2.68 -3.93 14.47
CA ASP A 117 -2.09 -2.65 14.86
C ASP A 117 -2.72 -1.47 14.11
N GLU A 118 -3.09 -1.68 12.85
CA GLU A 118 -3.81 -0.70 12.04
C GLU A 118 -5.21 -0.40 12.62
N ILE A 119 -5.97 -1.45 12.98
CA ILE A 119 -7.27 -1.31 13.64
C ILE A 119 -7.14 -0.65 15.02
N GLU A 120 -6.07 -0.96 15.77
CA GLU A 120 -5.79 -0.31 17.05
C GLU A 120 -5.47 1.18 16.89
N ALA A 121 -4.68 1.55 15.87
CA ALA A 121 -4.44 2.95 15.55
C ALA A 121 -5.74 3.68 15.17
N LEU A 122 -6.63 3.02 14.42
CA LEU A 122 -7.97 3.56 14.15
C LEU A 122 -8.77 3.78 15.43
N ARG A 123 -8.75 2.81 16.35
CA ARG A 123 -9.45 2.91 17.64
C ARG A 123 -8.95 4.09 18.46
N GLN A 124 -7.65 4.29 18.54
CA GLN A 124 -7.05 5.38 19.31
C GLN A 124 -7.41 6.76 18.75
N VAL A 125 -7.45 6.91 17.42
CA VAL A 125 -7.63 8.22 16.77
C VAL A 125 -9.09 8.53 16.40
N GLY A 126 -9.81 7.52 15.90
CA GLY A 126 -11.19 7.59 15.44
C GLY A 126 -12.22 7.12 16.47
N GLY A 127 -11.78 6.47 17.56
CA GLY A 127 -12.66 5.92 18.59
C GLY A 127 -13.34 4.61 18.18
N GLU A 128 -14.14 4.07 19.11
CA GLU A 128 -14.82 2.79 18.90
C GLU A 128 -15.91 2.87 17.82
N GLU A 129 -16.51 4.05 17.61
CA GLU A 129 -17.50 4.26 16.54
C GLU A 129 -16.89 4.08 15.15
N ALA A 130 -15.64 4.50 14.94
CA ALA A 130 -14.94 4.26 13.69
C ALA A 130 -14.66 2.75 13.49
N VAL A 131 -14.22 2.05 14.55
CA VAL A 131 -13.94 0.60 14.45
C VAL A 131 -15.19 -0.19 14.07
N LYS A 132 -16.37 0.18 14.57
CA LYS A 132 -17.66 -0.46 14.23
C LYS A 132 -18.03 -0.38 12.74
N LEU A 133 -17.43 0.56 11.99
CA LEU A 133 -17.64 0.70 10.55
C LEU A 133 -16.86 -0.34 9.72
N ILE A 134 -15.94 -1.08 10.35
CA ILE A 134 -15.22 -2.18 9.70
C ILE A 134 -16.12 -3.41 9.60
N LYS A 135 -16.31 -3.90 8.37
CA LYS A 135 -17.02 -5.16 8.07
C LYS A 135 -16.01 -6.20 7.62
N PHE A 136 -16.09 -7.41 8.16
CA PHE A 136 -15.20 -8.50 7.78
C PHE A 136 -15.83 -9.37 6.70
N GLU A 137 -15.13 -9.53 5.58
CA GLU A 137 -15.51 -10.41 4.47
C GLU A 137 -14.27 -11.20 4.04
N ASP A 138 -13.97 -12.29 4.76
CA ASP A 138 -12.74 -13.06 4.55
C ASP A 138 -12.57 -13.52 3.09
N ASP A 139 -11.45 -13.11 2.49
CA ASP A 139 -11.05 -13.47 1.13
C ASP A 139 -9.71 -14.23 1.16
N PRO A 140 -9.76 -15.56 0.98
CA PRO A 140 -8.56 -16.39 0.94
C PRO A 140 -7.56 -16.01 -0.16
N GLU A 141 -8.00 -15.41 -1.28
CA GLU A 141 -7.10 -14.99 -2.35
C GLU A 141 -6.27 -13.78 -1.94
N THR A 142 -6.92 -12.76 -1.39
CA THR A 142 -6.23 -11.59 -0.82
C THR A 142 -5.30 -11.99 0.30
N LYS A 143 -5.74 -12.87 1.21
CA LYS A 143 -4.89 -13.37 2.29
C LYS A 143 -3.62 -14.05 1.77
N ARG A 144 -3.73 -14.93 0.78
CA ARG A 144 -2.56 -15.57 0.15
C ARG A 144 -1.64 -14.56 -0.53
N LEU A 145 -2.22 -13.56 -1.19
CA LEU A 145 -1.45 -12.51 -1.85
C LEU A 145 -0.64 -11.70 -0.83
N VAL A 146 -1.27 -11.25 0.25
CA VAL A 146 -0.62 -10.44 1.29
C VAL A 146 0.43 -11.26 2.04
N ASP A 147 0.16 -12.53 2.34
CA ASP A 147 1.13 -13.41 3.00
C ASP A 147 2.37 -13.70 2.13
N SER A 148 2.25 -13.58 0.81
CA SER A 148 3.39 -13.72 -0.12
C SER A 148 4.32 -12.50 -0.13
N TRP A 149 3.91 -11.37 0.46
CA TRP A 149 4.71 -10.16 0.46
C TRP A 149 5.85 -10.23 1.48
N PRO A 150 7.00 -9.60 1.19
CA PRO A 150 8.05 -9.47 2.19
C PRO A 150 7.54 -8.69 3.40
N ARG A 151 7.70 -9.30 4.57
CA ARG A 151 7.19 -8.76 5.85
C ARG A 151 8.07 -7.65 6.40
N ARG A 152 9.34 -7.62 6.01
CA ARG A 152 10.36 -6.70 6.51
C ARG A 152 11.44 -6.46 5.47
N PHE A 153 11.89 -5.21 5.35
CA PHE A 153 13.08 -4.85 4.62
C PHE A 153 14.14 -4.24 5.56
N ASP A 154 15.39 -4.23 5.10
CA ASP A 154 16.47 -3.51 5.78
C ASP A 154 16.50 -2.05 5.31
N ASN A 155 16.27 -1.13 6.25
CA ASN A 155 16.28 0.30 5.98
C ASN A 155 17.71 0.87 5.91
N SER A 156 18.74 0.16 6.36
CA SER A 156 20.09 0.69 6.58
C SER A 156 20.68 1.37 5.33
N TYR A 157 20.50 0.78 4.15
CA TYR A 157 20.99 1.35 2.90
C TYR A 157 20.21 2.59 2.45
N ALA A 158 18.88 2.61 2.62
CA ALA A 158 18.10 3.79 2.30
C ALA A 158 18.43 4.94 3.27
N LEU A 159 18.53 4.65 4.56
CA LEU A 159 18.85 5.66 5.57
C LEU A 159 20.26 6.24 5.37
N SER A 160 21.25 5.43 4.96
CA SER A 160 22.60 5.94 4.67
C SER A 160 22.66 6.88 3.48
N LEU A 161 21.68 6.82 2.58
CA LEU A 161 21.49 7.75 1.47
C LEU A 161 20.66 9.00 1.84
N GLY A 162 20.26 9.13 3.11
CA GLY A 162 19.50 10.28 3.62
C GLY A 162 17.99 10.20 3.43
N PHE A 163 17.46 9.03 3.06
CA PHE A 163 16.01 8.81 3.11
C PHE A 163 15.51 8.81 4.57
N VAL A 164 14.21 9.06 4.75
CA VAL A 164 13.56 9.09 6.06
C VAL A 164 12.52 7.98 6.18
N VAL A 165 12.25 7.54 7.41
CA VAL A 165 11.24 6.52 7.72
C VAL A 165 10.22 7.09 8.68
N ASP A 166 8.98 6.61 8.61
CA ASP A 166 7.96 6.97 9.59
C ASP A 166 8.34 6.49 10.99
N GLU A 167 8.07 7.34 11.99
CA GLU A 167 8.29 7.05 13.41
C GLU A 167 6.94 6.99 14.15
N GLY A 168 6.88 6.23 15.24
CA GLY A 168 5.67 6.11 16.07
C GLY A 168 4.57 5.18 15.52
N GLY A 169 4.83 4.47 14.42
CA GLY A 169 3.93 3.45 13.86
C GLY A 169 2.73 4.06 13.14
N MET A 170 1.57 3.40 13.23
CA MET A 170 0.39 3.78 12.44
C MET A 170 -0.38 4.97 13.03
N VAL A 171 -0.32 5.20 14.35
CA VAL A 171 -1.09 6.25 15.05
C VAL A 171 -0.82 7.65 14.46
N PRO A 172 0.43 8.13 14.32
CA PRO A 172 0.68 9.47 13.76
C PRO A 172 0.20 9.64 12.32
N ILE A 173 0.13 8.55 11.55
CA ILE A 173 -0.35 8.54 10.17
C ILE A 173 -1.88 8.73 10.15
N VAL A 174 -2.60 8.01 11.01
CA VAL A 174 -4.06 8.14 11.14
C VAL A 174 -4.44 9.52 11.68
N GLU A 175 -3.72 10.05 12.68
CA GLU A 175 -3.94 11.40 13.20
C GLU A 175 -3.79 12.48 12.13
N ARG A 176 -2.75 12.37 11.30
CA ARG A 176 -2.52 13.29 10.20
C ARG A 176 -3.64 13.22 9.17
N PHE A 177 -4.04 12.01 8.80
CA PHE A 177 -5.16 11.83 7.87
C PHE A 177 -6.47 12.41 8.42
N LYS A 178 -6.76 12.22 9.72
CA LYS A 178 -7.92 12.83 10.36
C LYS A 178 -7.88 14.36 10.29
N LYS A 179 -6.72 14.97 10.56
CA LYS A 179 -6.53 16.43 10.39
C LYS A 179 -6.79 16.88 8.95
N ASP A 180 -6.34 16.11 7.96
CA ASP A 180 -6.58 16.43 6.54
C ASP A 180 -8.08 16.37 6.20
N VAL A 181 -8.82 15.41 6.76
CA VAL A 181 -10.28 15.30 6.60
C VAL A 181 -11.00 16.48 7.28
N GLU A 182 -10.62 16.82 8.51
CA GLU A 182 -11.18 17.98 9.25
C GLU A 182 -10.89 19.32 8.55
N ALA A 183 -9.76 19.42 7.85
CA ALA A 183 -9.38 20.57 7.04
C ALA A 183 -10.05 20.59 5.65
N GLY A 184 -10.80 19.55 5.26
CA GLY A 184 -11.43 19.42 3.94
C GLY A 184 -10.45 19.16 2.79
N LEU A 185 -9.25 18.67 3.09
CA LEU A 185 -8.21 18.34 2.11
C LEU A 185 -8.28 16.90 1.59
N ALA A 186 -9.03 16.03 2.28
CA ALA A 186 -9.08 14.60 2.03
C ALA A 186 -10.50 14.05 1.90
#